data_AF-A0A0D7PXA2-F1
#
_entry.id   AF-A0A0D7PXA2-F1
#
_cell.length_a   1.000
_cell.length_b   1.000
_cell.length_c   1.000
_cell.angle_alpha   90.00
_cell.angle_beta   90.00
_cell.angle_gamma   90.00
#
_symmetry.space_group_name_H-M   'P 1'
#
loop_
_entity.id
_entity.type
_entity.pdbx_description
1 polymer ?
#
loop_
_entity_poly.entity_id
_entity_poly.type
_entity_poly.pdbx_seq_one_letter_code
_entity_poly.pdbx_strand_id
1 'polypeptide(L)'
;MHGLFTWGDDPHSASRPWLPFEAFMRFLISAILIGGLVTAAHAASLDLPRSTPIARGEPCRVDDAAVERTKPAAPMQISRRAAVYVVQHVRKACRLLADADDGRSRSDSVRDDLYRTLLVPIYRAHPDVVEQPFSPSAIPKVVSATSRDIGRAAANRLTIEVARLQKSIVELGGDGSDRSVDESAARKAAEALIDAAIELSFAGKITFDAYPELFAKEGDKVPAQPRTAERDADFRKGAPPLGSVKLSDAALALIQSFMREVRRAAGGDRIAAIGWAHEQKSKGPGDAAWSSQGAGWILGAYWKSEVPPDVIDTVRGVEIVFSAEDLSALVGKTIDATKQKLFVRD
;
A
#
# COMPACT_ATOMS: atom_id res chain seq x y z
N MET A 1 4.38 5.28 -14.37
CA MET A 1 5.42 4.51 -13.65
C MET A 1 5.46 5.05 -12.22
N HIS A 2 4.63 4.54 -11.32
CA HIS A 2 4.64 5.00 -9.93
C HIS A 2 4.56 3.76 -9.03
N GLY A 3 5.56 3.63 -8.15
CA GLY A 3 5.75 2.49 -7.25
C GLY A 3 5.61 2.90 -5.78
N LEU A 4 5.30 1.92 -4.94
CA LEU A 4 5.21 2.03 -3.48
C LEU A 4 6.59 2.24 -2.86
N PHE A 5 6.72 3.13 -1.88
CA PHE A 5 7.99 3.50 -1.22
C PHE A 5 8.26 2.71 0.05
N THR A 6 9.40 2.01 0.18
CA THR A 6 9.92 1.48 1.47
C THR A 6 11.25 2.05 1.96
N TRP A 7 11.38 2.12 3.31
CA TRP A 7 12.51 2.48 4.16
C TRP A 7 13.37 1.26 4.54
N GLY A 8 14.68 1.40 4.61
CA GLY A 8 15.60 0.38 5.11
C GLY A 8 16.68 0.99 6.02
N ASP A 9 16.95 0.34 7.16
CA ASP A 9 17.95 0.77 8.16
C ASP A 9 19.34 0.15 7.93
N ASP A 10 20.37 0.92 8.32
CA ASP A 10 21.81 0.72 8.08
C ASP A 10 22.54 0.08 9.30
N PRO A 11 23.39 -0.96 9.15
CA PRO A 11 23.83 -1.85 10.25
C PRO A 11 24.97 -1.32 11.14
N HIS A 12 25.27 -0.02 11.15
CA HIS A 12 26.35 0.55 11.97
C HIS A 12 25.89 1.73 12.83
N SER A 13 25.02 1.45 13.80
CA SER A 13 24.75 2.35 14.92
C SER A 13 24.63 1.52 16.20
N ALA A 14 25.71 1.51 16.98
CA ALA A 14 25.76 0.89 18.28
C ALA A 14 25.00 1.76 19.29
N SER A 15 23.67 1.71 19.24
CA SER A 15 22.68 2.07 20.27
C SER A 15 21.28 2.15 19.63
N ARG A 16 20.76 1.01 19.16
CA ARG A 16 19.40 0.90 18.60
C ARG A 16 18.42 0.48 19.69
N PRO A 17 17.35 1.25 20.01
CA PRO A 17 16.11 0.65 20.43
C PRO A 17 15.35 0.28 19.15
N TRP A 18 15.11 -1.02 18.96
CA TRP A 18 13.91 -1.60 18.37
C TRP A 18 13.23 -0.79 17.26
N LEU A 19 13.32 -1.26 16.01
CA LEU A 19 12.35 -0.91 14.96
C LEU A 19 10.95 -1.06 15.55
N PRO A 20 10.20 0.02 15.83
CA PRO A 20 8.88 -0.14 16.36
C PRO A 20 8.03 -0.64 15.19
N PHE A 21 7.25 -1.67 15.46
CA PHE A 21 6.08 -2.14 14.72
C PHE A 21 5.24 -1.01 14.04
N GLU A 22 5.39 0.23 14.54
CA GLU A 22 4.88 1.49 14.00
C GLU A 22 5.37 1.87 12.59
N ALA A 23 6.61 1.57 12.19
CA ALA A 23 7.08 1.85 10.84
C ALA A 23 6.34 0.99 9.80
N PHE A 24 6.03 -0.26 10.17
CA PHE A 24 5.39 -1.27 9.34
C PHE A 24 3.88 -1.02 9.13
N MET A 25 3.20 -0.35 10.07
CA MET A 25 1.80 0.08 9.91
C MET A 25 1.66 1.35 9.05
N ARG A 26 2.65 2.25 9.05
CA ARG A 26 2.65 3.48 8.21
C ARG A 26 2.84 3.18 6.71
N PHE A 27 3.37 2.01 6.40
CA PHE A 27 3.49 1.49 5.04
C PHE A 27 2.17 1.26 4.33
N LEU A 28 1.20 0.76 5.07
CA LEU A 28 -0.03 0.25 4.48
C LEU A 28 -0.99 1.37 4.06
N ILE A 29 -0.88 2.54 4.69
CA ILE A 29 -1.70 3.72 4.40
C ILE A 29 -1.10 4.56 3.27
N SER A 30 0.23 4.55 3.11
CA SER A 30 0.92 5.32 2.07
C SER A 30 0.82 4.67 0.66
N ALA A 31 0.42 3.40 0.59
CA ALA A 31 0.31 2.62 -0.63
C ALA A 31 -0.93 2.93 -1.50
N ILE A 32 -1.88 3.72 -1.01
CA ILE A 32 -3.24 3.81 -1.58
C ILE A 32 -3.46 5.02 -2.50
N LEU A 33 -2.50 5.95 -2.59
CA LEU A 33 -2.68 7.19 -3.36
C LEU A 33 -1.74 7.25 -4.57
N ILE A 34 -2.31 7.20 -5.78
CA ILE A 34 -1.98 8.00 -7.00
C ILE A 34 -2.45 7.24 -8.27
N GLY A 35 -3.38 7.86 -9.03
CA GLY A 35 -3.99 7.32 -10.26
C GLY A 35 -3.54 8.04 -11.55
N GLY A 36 -3.92 7.46 -12.71
CA GLY A 36 -3.79 8.09 -14.04
C GLY A 36 -4.61 7.38 -15.14
N LEU A 37 -5.48 8.13 -15.83
CA LEU A 37 -6.46 7.74 -16.87
C LEU A 37 -5.85 7.65 -18.29
N VAL A 38 -6.39 6.74 -19.16
CA VAL A 38 -6.78 6.98 -20.59
C VAL A 38 -7.91 5.99 -21.00
N THR A 39 -8.86 6.46 -21.83
CA THR A 39 -10.11 5.83 -22.31
C THR A 39 -9.98 4.90 -23.54
N ALA A 40 -10.83 3.85 -23.65
CA ALA A 40 -11.62 3.47 -24.84
C ALA A 40 -12.48 2.20 -24.61
N ALA A 41 -13.61 2.10 -25.33
CA ALA A 41 -14.77 1.23 -25.12
C ALA A 41 -14.83 -0.01 -26.03
N HIS A 42 -15.53 -1.08 -25.62
CA HIS A 42 -16.81 -1.56 -26.19
C HIS A 42 -17.23 -2.92 -25.60
N ALA A 43 -18.55 -3.12 -25.56
CA ALA A 43 -19.27 -4.23 -24.94
C ALA A 43 -19.45 -5.43 -25.89
N ALA A 44 -19.67 -6.61 -25.34
CA ALA A 44 -20.64 -7.59 -25.84
C ALA A 44 -21.02 -8.58 -24.72
N SER A 45 -22.24 -9.07 -24.81
CA SER A 45 -22.98 -9.84 -23.81
C SER A 45 -23.02 -11.33 -24.18
N LEU A 46 -23.39 -12.13 -23.17
CA LEU A 46 -24.12 -13.42 -23.21
C LEU A 46 -23.39 -14.73 -22.92
N ASP A 47 -24.15 -15.50 -22.13
CA ASP A 47 -24.17 -16.92 -21.80
C ASP A 47 -23.14 -17.51 -20.83
N LEU A 48 -23.64 -17.77 -19.61
CA LEU A 48 -23.00 -18.46 -18.49
C LEU A 48 -23.03 -19.99 -18.68
N PRO A 49 -21.87 -20.67 -18.80
CA PRO A 49 -21.79 -22.11 -18.63
C PRO A 49 -21.57 -22.48 -17.16
N ARG A 50 -22.06 -23.67 -16.80
CA ARG A 50 -21.88 -24.31 -15.48
C ARG A 50 -20.39 -24.46 -15.12
N SER A 51 -20.12 -24.30 -13.83
CA SER A 51 -18.84 -24.39 -13.13
C SER A 51 -17.89 -25.48 -13.67
N THR A 52 -16.82 -25.07 -14.34
CA THR A 52 -15.68 -25.92 -14.70
C THR A 52 -14.79 -26.21 -13.48
N PRO A 53 -14.15 -27.39 -13.39
CA PRO A 53 -13.23 -27.72 -12.30
C PRO A 53 -11.99 -26.83 -12.34
N ILE A 54 -11.75 -26.09 -11.26
CA ILE A 54 -10.59 -25.20 -11.07
C ILE A 54 -9.28 -26.01 -11.08
N ALA A 55 -8.29 -25.56 -11.87
CA ALA A 55 -7.03 -26.27 -12.12
C ALA A 55 -6.19 -26.58 -10.86
N ARG A 56 -5.54 -27.75 -10.83
CA ARG A 56 -4.66 -28.30 -9.75
C ARG A 56 -3.37 -27.49 -9.46
N GLY A 57 -3.30 -26.22 -9.83
CA GLY A 57 -2.10 -25.36 -9.69
C GLY A 57 -2.39 -23.96 -9.16
N GLU A 58 -3.53 -23.77 -8.48
CA GLU A 58 -3.95 -22.50 -7.89
C GLU A 58 -3.13 -22.18 -6.62
N PRO A 59 -2.25 -21.17 -6.62
CA PRO A 59 -1.35 -20.91 -5.48
C PRO A 59 -2.08 -20.49 -4.20
N CYS A 60 -3.34 -20.07 -4.27
CA CYS A 60 -4.11 -19.73 -3.07
C CYS A 60 -4.85 -20.92 -2.45
N ARG A 61 -4.91 -22.07 -3.12
CA ARG A 61 -5.72 -23.22 -2.67
C ARG A 61 -4.85 -24.14 -1.80
N VAL A 62 -5.18 -24.26 -0.51
CA VAL A 62 -4.41 -25.09 0.43
C VAL A 62 -5.08 -26.43 0.71
N ASP A 63 -6.42 -26.49 0.78
CA ASP A 63 -7.16 -27.75 0.98
C ASP A 63 -8.47 -27.81 0.16
N ASP A 64 -8.62 -28.90 -0.61
CA ASP A 64 -9.81 -29.18 -1.43
C ASP A 64 -11.06 -29.47 -0.58
N ALA A 65 -10.89 -30.14 0.57
CA ALA A 65 -12.01 -30.62 1.38
C ALA A 65 -12.68 -29.49 2.19
N ALA A 66 -11.93 -28.45 2.55
CA ALA A 66 -12.44 -27.32 3.32
C ALA A 66 -13.21 -26.30 2.44
N VAL A 67 -12.88 -26.22 1.14
CA VAL A 67 -13.54 -25.36 0.16
C VAL A 67 -14.96 -25.85 -0.15
N GLU A 68 -15.17 -27.17 -0.25
CA GLU A 68 -16.48 -27.76 -0.59
C GLU A 68 -17.53 -27.63 0.52
N ARG A 69 -17.09 -27.49 1.78
CA ARG A 69 -17.99 -27.39 2.95
C ARG A 69 -18.53 -25.99 3.22
N THR A 70 -17.99 -24.97 2.56
CA THR A 70 -18.34 -23.58 2.84
C THR A 70 -19.41 -23.10 1.86
N LYS A 71 -20.46 -22.43 2.37
CA LYS A 71 -21.50 -21.83 1.51
C LYS A 71 -20.82 -20.90 0.49
N PRO A 72 -21.00 -21.13 -0.82
CA PRO A 72 -20.18 -20.44 -1.80
C PRO A 72 -20.63 -18.99 -1.90
N ALA A 73 -19.67 -18.07 -1.80
CA ALA A 73 -19.93 -16.65 -1.82
C ALA A 73 -20.61 -16.21 -3.13
N ALA A 74 -21.45 -15.18 -3.04
CA ALA A 74 -22.13 -14.61 -4.22
C ALA A 74 -21.11 -14.13 -5.27
N PRO A 75 -21.43 -14.23 -6.57
CA PRO A 75 -20.56 -13.78 -7.64
C PRO A 75 -20.27 -12.28 -7.50
N MET A 76 -19.04 -11.88 -7.83
CA MET A 76 -18.64 -10.48 -7.76
C MET A 76 -19.03 -9.75 -9.04
N GLN A 77 -19.76 -8.64 -8.94
CA GLN A 77 -20.05 -7.78 -10.08
C GLN A 77 -18.81 -6.95 -10.44
N ILE A 78 -18.02 -7.47 -11.36
CA ILE A 78 -16.76 -6.90 -11.83
C ILE A 78 -16.61 -7.16 -13.33
N SER A 79 -15.97 -6.28 -14.08
CA SER A 79 -15.66 -6.50 -15.50
C SER A 79 -14.55 -7.53 -15.63
N ARG A 80 -14.53 -8.26 -16.76
CA ARG A 80 -13.52 -9.29 -17.02
C ARG A 80 -12.08 -8.75 -16.92
N ARG A 81 -11.84 -7.55 -17.45
CA ARG A 81 -10.53 -6.88 -17.39
C ARG A 81 -10.08 -6.63 -15.94
N ALA A 82 -10.99 -6.11 -15.12
CA ALA A 82 -10.70 -5.87 -13.71
C ALA A 82 -10.56 -7.19 -12.92
N ALA A 83 -11.35 -8.21 -13.24
CA ALA A 83 -11.23 -9.55 -12.68
C ALA A 83 -9.85 -10.17 -12.92
N VAL A 84 -9.35 -10.15 -14.16
CA VAL A 84 -8.02 -10.65 -14.50
C VAL A 84 -6.94 -9.94 -13.69
N TYR A 85 -7.02 -8.61 -13.60
CA TYR A 85 -6.05 -7.81 -12.85
C TYR A 85 -6.05 -8.17 -11.35
N VAL A 86 -7.23 -8.24 -10.71
CA VAL A 86 -7.36 -8.64 -9.29
C VAL A 86 -6.83 -10.06 -9.07
N VAL A 87 -7.24 -11.02 -9.90
CA VAL A 87 -6.84 -12.43 -9.78
C VAL A 87 -5.32 -12.59 -9.91
N GLN A 88 -4.68 -11.90 -10.84
CA GLN A 88 -3.23 -11.96 -11.01
C GLN A 88 -2.49 -11.46 -9.77
N HIS A 89 -2.89 -10.32 -9.21
CA HIS A 89 -2.27 -9.80 -7.99
C HIS A 89 -2.50 -10.71 -6.78
N VAL A 90 -3.72 -11.22 -6.59
CA VAL A 90 -4.04 -12.14 -5.49
C VAL A 90 -3.25 -13.46 -5.63
N ARG A 91 -3.17 -14.04 -6.83
CA ARG A 91 -2.36 -15.24 -7.09
C ARG A 91 -0.88 -15.02 -6.79
N LYS A 92 -0.34 -13.84 -7.13
CA LYS A 92 1.06 -13.49 -6.82
C LYS A 92 1.27 -13.37 -5.32
N ALA A 93 0.37 -12.71 -4.60
CA ALA A 93 0.41 -12.63 -3.14
C ALA A 93 0.41 -14.03 -2.49
N CYS A 94 -0.45 -14.95 -2.95
CA CYS A 94 -0.48 -16.31 -2.40
C CYS A 94 0.79 -17.12 -2.66
N ARG A 95 1.50 -16.88 -3.77
CA ARG A 95 2.83 -17.50 -3.99
C ARG A 95 3.86 -16.97 -3.00
N LEU A 96 3.90 -15.65 -2.82
CA LEU A 96 4.80 -15.01 -1.86
C LEU A 96 4.56 -15.52 -0.44
N LEU A 97 3.29 -15.71 -0.05
CA LEU A 97 2.92 -16.33 1.23
C LEU A 97 3.29 -17.81 1.32
N ALA A 98 3.16 -18.58 0.24
CA ALA A 98 3.56 -19.99 0.22
C ALA A 98 5.09 -20.17 0.35
N ASP A 99 5.84 -19.23 -0.20
CA ASP A 99 7.30 -19.21 -0.18
C ASP A 99 7.88 -18.58 1.11
N ALA A 100 7.04 -17.92 1.92
CA ALA A 100 7.43 -17.38 3.21
C ALA A 100 7.62 -18.51 4.24
N ASP A 101 8.80 -18.58 4.87
CA ASP A 101 9.13 -19.60 5.88
C ASP A 101 8.67 -19.14 7.28
N ASP A 102 7.37 -18.88 7.44
CA ASP A 102 6.78 -18.22 8.61
C ASP A 102 5.97 -19.15 9.55
N GLY A 103 6.12 -20.47 9.36
CA GLY A 103 5.24 -21.46 9.99
C GLY A 103 3.97 -21.63 9.17
N ARG A 104 4.07 -22.46 8.13
CA ARG A 104 3.11 -22.68 7.03
C ARG A 104 1.62 -22.63 7.40
N SER A 105 1.21 -23.11 8.58
CA SER A 105 -0.19 -23.14 9.00
C SER A 105 -0.89 -21.78 9.03
N ARG A 106 -0.16 -20.69 9.35
CA ARG A 106 -0.77 -19.34 9.41
C ARG A 106 -0.83 -18.69 8.04
N SER A 107 0.24 -18.74 7.26
CA SER A 107 0.23 -18.28 5.86
C SER A 107 -0.77 -19.06 5.01
N ASP A 108 -0.92 -20.35 5.26
CA ASP A 108 -1.94 -21.21 4.63
C ASP A 108 -3.36 -20.73 4.96
N SER A 109 -3.63 -20.36 6.22
CA SER A 109 -4.92 -19.78 6.61
C SER A 109 -5.22 -18.49 5.83
N VAL A 110 -4.23 -17.62 5.65
CA VAL A 110 -4.41 -16.37 4.88
C VAL A 110 -4.62 -16.66 3.39
N ARG A 111 -3.90 -17.62 2.82
CA ARG A 111 -4.06 -18.06 1.42
C ARG A 111 -5.45 -18.63 1.16
N ASP A 112 -5.94 -19.48 2.08
CA ASP A 112 -7.29 -20.04 2.01
C ASP A 112 -8.36 -18.95 2.08
N ASP A 113 -8.19 -17.97 2.96
CA ASP A 113 -9.09 -16.81 3.04
C ASP A 113 -9.06 -15.98 1.75
N LEU A 114 -7.88 -15.70 1.19
CA LEU A 114 -7.74 -15.00 -0.10
C LEU A 114 -8.50 -15.74 -1.21
N TYR A 115 -8.35 -17.06 -1.26
CA TYR A 115 -9.05 -17.89 -2.23
C TYR A 115 -10.57 -17.81 -2.05
N ARG A 116 -11.08 -18.04 -0.85
CA ARG A 116 -12.53 -18.11 -0.58
C ARG A 116 -13.22 -16.75 -0.69
N THR A 117 -12.58 -15.69 -0.20
CA THR A 117 -13.21 -14.37 -0.08
C THR A 117 -13.07 -13.52 -1.34
N LEU A 118 -11.97 -13.66 -2.08
CA LEU A 118 -11.69 -12.85 -3.28
C LEU A 118 -11.80 -13.67 -4.57
N LEU A 119 -11.07 -14.78 -4.68
CA LEU A 119 -10.96 -15.52 -5.96
C LEU A 119 -12.24 -16.26 -6.33
N VAL A 120 -12.84 -17.02 -5.40
CA VAL A 120 -14.07 -17.79 -5.67
C VAL A 120 -15.20 -16.91 -6.20
N PRO A 121 -15.55 -15.75 -5.60
CA PRO A 121 -16.54 -14.83 -6.17
C PRO A 121 -16.24 -14.36 -7.59
N ILE A 122 -14.96 -14.10 -7.90
CA ILE A 122 -14.53 -13.63 -9.21
C ILE A 122 -14.61 -14.76 -10.24
N TYR A 123 -14.15 -15.96 -9.89
CA TYR A 123 -14.21 -17.15 -10.74
C TYR A 123 -15.65 -17.58 -11.05
N ARG A 124 -16.58 -17.38 -10.12
CA ARG A 124 -18.00 -17.61 -10.41
C ARG A 124 -18.60 -16.59 -11.38
N ALA A 125 -18.08 -15.36 -11.39
CA ALA A 125 -18.49 -14.33 -12.33
C ALA A 125 -17.81 -14.46 -13.70
N HIS A 126 -16.56 -14.93 -13.72
CA HIS A 126 -15.72 -15.10 -14.92
C HIS A 126 -14.99 -16.46 -14.88
N PRO A 127 -15.67 -17.57 -15.23
CA PRO A 127 -15.07 -18.91 -15.15
C PRO A 127 -13.83 -19.08 -16.04
N ASP A 128 -13.78 -18.38 -17.17
CA ASP A 128 -12.66 -18.41 -18.11
C ASP A 128 -11.36 -17.81 -17.53
N VAL A 129 -11.45 -16.98 -16.49
CA VAL A 129 -10.29 -16.40 -15.80
C VAL A 129 -9.56 -17.46 -14.97
N VAL A 130 -10.27 -18.49 -14.51
CA VAL A 130 -9.68 -19.62 -13.76
C VAL A 130 -8.62 -20.33 -14.59
N GLU A 131 -8.95 -20.58 -15.85
CA GLU A 131 -8.20 -21.41 -16.79
C GLU A 131 -7.00 -20.67 -17.39
N GLN A 132 -6.90 -19.36 -17.18
CA GLN A 132 -5.74 -18.60 -17.65
C GLN A 132 -4.48 -19.03 -16.90
N PRO A 133 -3.41 -19.40 -17.62
CA PRO A 133 -2.13 -19.71 -17.00
C PRO A 133 -1.62 -18.46 -16.28
N PHE A 134 -1.27 -18.63 -15.01
CA PHE A 134 -0.68 -17.56 -14.24
C PHE A 134 0.72 -17.26 -14.77
N SER A 135 0.92 -16.07 -15.32
CA SER A 135 2.23 -15.54 -15.68
C SER A 135 2.50 -14.25 -14.88
N PRO A 136 3.43 -14.26 -13.91
CA PRO A 136 3.72 -13.08 -13.10
C PRO A 136 4.31 -11.92 -13.89
N SER A 137 4.86 -12.17 -15.09
CA SER A 137 5.37 -11.14 -16.00
C SER A 137 4.28 -10.49 -16.87
N ALA A 138 3.04 -11.03 -16.86
CA ALA A 138 1.94 -10.55 -17.68
C ALA A 138 0.96 -9.61 -16.94
N ILE A 139 1.29 -9.18 -15.72
CA ILE A 139 0.43 -8.30 -14.94
C ILE A 139 0.42 -6.90 -15.59
N PRO A 140 -0.75 -6.38 -16.00
CA PRO A 140 -0.84 -5.05 -16.58
C PRO A 140 -0.31 -4.00 -15.60
N LYS A 141 0.73 -3.25 -16.00
CA LYS A 141 1.35 -2.23 -15.14
C LYS A 141 0.44 -1.05 -14.81
N VAL A 142 -0.59 -0.83 -15.62
CA VAL A 142 -1.56 0.27 -15.46
C VAL A 142 -2.94 -0.24 -15.80
N VAL A 143 -3.82 -0.27 -14.79
CA VAL A 143 -5.27 -0.40 -14.99
C VAL A 143 -5.94 0.79 -14.32
N SER A 144 -6.82 1.46 -15.08
CA SER A 144 -7.76 2.44 -14.56
C SER A 144 -9.16 1.85 -14.61
N ALA A 145 -9.84 1.88 -13.47
CA ALA A 145 -11.19 1.37 -13.32
C ALA A 145 -12.21 2.50 -13.06
N THR A 146 -13.44 2.26 -13.46
CA THR A 146 -14.58 3.15 -13.19
C THR A 146 -15.74 2.36 -12.55
N SER A 147 -16.84 3.02 -12.22
CA SER A 147 -18.06 2.36 -11.75
C SER A 147 -18.66 1.34 -12.73
N ARG A 148 -18.22 1.34 -14.00
CA ARG A 148 -18.57 0.31 -15.00
C ARG A 148 -17.72 -0.96 -14.86
N ASP A 149 -16.54 -0.84 -14.27
CA ASP A 149 -15.61 -1.98 -14.09
C ASP A 149 -15.90 -2.77 -12.82
N ILE A 150 -16.49 -2.15 -11.80
CA ILE A 150 -16.86 -2.84 -10.56
C ILE A 150 -18.11 -2.21 -9.95
N GLY A 151 -19.08 -3.04 -9.56
CA GLY A 151 -20.29 -2.59 -8.86
C GLY A 151 -19.96 -2.13 -7.44
N ARG A 152 -20.63 -1.09 -6.94
CA ARG A 152 -20.28 -0.48 -5.63
C ARG A 152 -20.26 -1.47 -4.46
N ALA A 153 -21.20 -2.42 -4.41
CA ALA A 153 -21.24 -3.44 -3.36
C ALA A 153 -20.04 -4.41 -3.45
N ALA A 154 -19.65 -4.80 -4.68
CA ALA A 154 -18.46 -5.61 -4.94
C ALA A 154 -17.18 -4.86 -4.56
N ALA A 155 -17.10 -3.58 -4.92
CA ALA A 155 -16.03 -2.68 -4.55
C ALA A 155 -15.87 -2.58 -3.02
N ASN A 156 -16.95 -2.26 -2.30
CA ASN A 156 -16.93 -2.18 -0.83
C ASN A 156 -16.47 -3.48 -0.18
N ARG A 157 -16.95 -4.63 -0.68
CA ARG A 157 -16.51 -5.95 -0.22
C ARG A 157 -15.02 -6.16 -0.48
N LEU A 158 -14.54 -5.87 -1.70
CA LEU A 158 -13.13 -6.03 -2.06
C LEU A 158 -12.23 -5.17 -1.17
N THR A 159 -12.60 -3.92 -0.93
CA THR A 159 -11.84 -3.01 -0.05
C THR A 159 -11.77 -3.53 1.39
N ILE A 160 -12.89 -3.97 1.97
CA ILE A 160 -12.92 -4.52 3.34
C ILE A 160 -12.06 -5.78 3.44
N GLU A 161 -12.19 -6.72 2.51
CA GLU A 161 -11.44 -7.98 2.55
C GLU A 161 -9.94 -7.78 2.29
N VAL A 162 -9.57 -6.91 1.35
CA VAL A 162 -8.16 -6.55 1.11
C VAL A 162 -7.55 -5.93 2.36
N ALA A 163 -8.21 -4.95 2.99
CA ALA A 163 -7.70 -4.32 4.20
C ALA A 163 -7.57 -5.33 5.36
N ARG A 164 -8.57 -6.19 5.57
CA ARG A 164 -8.52 -7.26 6.57
C ARG A 164 -7.34 -8.21 6.34
N LEU A 165 -7.16 -8.68 5.11
CA LEU A 165 -6.13 -9.67 4.78
C LEU A 165 -4.73 -9.07 4.82
N GLN A 166 -4.58 -7.82 4.41
CA GLN A 166 -3.32 -7.10 4.59
C GLN A 166 -2.94 -6.96 6.06
N LYS A 167 -3.91 -6.65 6.93
CA LYS A 167 -3.69 -6.63 8.38
C LYS A 167 -3.22 -8.00 8.89
N SER A 168 -3.86 -9.09 8.45
CA SER A 168 -3.44 -10.43 8.82
C SER A 168 -2.03 -10.76 8.37
N ILE A 169 -1.64 -10.41 7.13
CA ILE A 169 -0.27 -10.60 6.63
C ILE A 169 0.73 -9.80 7.47
N VAL A 170 0.37 -8.57 7.86
CA VAL A 170 1.22 -7.74 8.72
C VAL A 170 1.45 -8.38 10.09
N GLU A 171 0.38 -8.89 10.70
CA GLU A 171 0.45 -9.58 11.99
C GLU A 171 1.35 -10.84 11.91
N LEU A 172 1.43 -11.52 10.76
CA LEU A 172 2.39 -12.63 10.55
C LEU A 172 3.84 -12.16 10.65
N GLY A 173 4.17 -11.02 10.05
CA GLY A 173 5.54 -10.50 10.00
C GLY A 173 6.06 -10.05 11.36
N GLY A 174 5.20 -9.42 12.15
CA GLY A 174 5.55 -9.01 13.52
C GLY A 174 5.81 -10.20 14.44
N ASP A 175 4.89 -11.18 14.45
CA ASP A 175 5.02 -12.37 15.32
C ASP A 175 6.23 -13.24 14.96
N GLY A 176 6.63 -13.27 13.68
CA GLY A 176 7.80 -14.01 13.20
C GLY A 176 9.12 -13.32 13.55
N SER A 177 9.17 -11.99 13.44
CA SER A 177 10.36 -11.19 13.80
C SER A 177 10.71 -11.29 15.29
N ASP A 178 9.70 -11.27 16.16
CA ASP A 178 9.90 -11.32 17.62
C ASP A 178 10.42 -12.67 18.13
N ARG A 179 10.34 -13.72 17.30
CA ARG A 179 10.68 -15.10 17.66
C ARG A 179 11.95 -15.64 16.99
N SER A 180 12.48 -14.93 15.99
CA SER A 180 13.65 -15.40 15.24
C SER A 180 14.96 -15.09 15.99
N VAL A 181 15.85 -16.09 16.06
CA VAL A 181 17.23 -15.92 16.54
C VAL A 181 18.16 -15.47 15.40
N ASP A 182 17.72 -15.59 14.15
CA ASP A 182 18.45 -15.16 12.94
C ASP A 182 17.77 -13.93 12.33
N GLU A 183 18.41 -12.77 12.48
CA GLU A 183 17.96 -11.47 11.98
C GLU A 183 17.88 -11.43 10.44
N SER A 184 18.79 -12.14 9.75
CA SER A 184 18.84 -12.18 8.28
C SER A 184 17.66 -12.99 7.72
N ALA A 185 17.39 -14.16 8.32
CA ALA A 185 16.24 -14.98 7.95
C ALA A 185 14.92 -14.27 8.26
N ALA A 186 14.81 -13.62 9.43
CA ALA A 186 13.63 -12.84 9.82
C ALA A 186 13.35 -11.70 8.83
N ARG A 187 14.39 -10.97 8.43
CA ARG A 187 14.29 -9.89 7.44
C ARG A 187 13.80 -10.40 6.09
N LYS A 188 14.36 -11.52 5.60
CA LYS A 188 13.95 -12.11 4.32
C LYS A 188 12.48 -12.58 4.35
N ALA A 189 12.04 -13.19 5.45
CA ALA A 189 10.65 -13.58 5.63
C ALA A 189 9.72 -12.35 5.68
N ALA A 190 10.11 -11.30 6.41
CA ALA A 190 9.37 -10.05 6.46
C ALA A 190 9.26 -9.37 5.08
N GLU A 191 10.31 -9.40 4.26
CA GLU A 191 10.28 -8.88 2.89
C GLU A 191 9.26 -9.62 2.01
N ALA A 192 9.15 -10.95 2.12
CA ALA A 192 8.15 -11.72 1.39
C ALA A 192 6.71 -11.37 1.81
N LEU A 193 6.48 -11.15 3.11
CA LEU A 193 5.19 -10.74 3.65
C LEU A 193 4.81 -9.30 3.23
N ILE A 194 5.78 -8.38 3.24
CA ILE A 194 5.61 -7.02 2.69
C ILE A 194 5.22 -7.13 1.22
N ASP A 195 5.97 -7.90 0.43
CA ASP A 195 5.70 -8.09 -0.99
C ASP A 195 4.28 -8.64 -1.22
N ALA A 196 3.83 -9.60 -0.41
CA ALA A 196 2.48 -10.14 -0.49
C ALA A 196 1.41 -9.07 -0.19
N ALA A 197 1.61 -8.29 0.88
CA ALA A 197 0.70 -7.21 1.24
C ALA A 197 0.60 -6.13 0.14
N ILE A 198 1.71 -5.84 -0.53
CA ILE A 198 1.76 -4.88 -1.65
C ILE A 198 0.99 -5.39 -2.87
N GLU A 199 1.15 -6.66 -3.21
CA GLU A 199 0.37 -7.26 -4.29
C GLU A 199 -1.14 -7.18 -3.99
N LEU A 200 -1.55 -7.35 -2.73
CA LEU A 200 -2.95 -7.11 -2.34
C LEU A 200 -3.37 -5.64 -2.45
N SER A 201 -2.49 -4.67 -2.14
CA SER A 201 -2.78 -3.25 -2.38
C SER A 201 -3.06 -3.00 -3.87
N PHE A 202 -2.26 -3.61 -4.75
CA PHE A 202 -2.48 -3.49 -6.18
C PHE A 202 -3.80 -4.12 -6.61
N ALA A 203 -4.21 -5.25 -6.03
CA ALA A 203 -5.54 -5.82 -6.27
C ALA A 203 -6.68 -4.84 -5.87
N GLY A 204 -6.50 -4.10 -4.78
CA GLY A 204 -7.43 -3.06 -4.33
C GLY A 204 -7.55 -1.85 -5.27
N LYS A 205 -6.58 -1.64 -6.17
CA LYS A 205 -6.53 -0.47 -7.07
C LYS A 205 -7.81 -0.28 -7.90
N ILE A 206 -8.43 -1.38 -8.33
CA ILE A 206 -9.69 -1.34 -9.10
C ILE A 206 -10.79 -0.62 -8.31
N THR A 207 -10.91 -0.90 -7.02
CA THR A 207 -11.89 -0.21 -6.20
C THR A 207 -11.46 1.24 -5.96
N PHE A 208 -10.17 1.50 -5.79
CA PHE A 208 -9.68 2.85 -5.49
C PHE A 208 -9.98 3.82 -6.63
N ASP A 209 -9.73 3.40 -7.87
CA ASP A 209 -10.01 4.22 -9.04
C ASP A 209 -11.53 4.45 -9.22
N ALA A 210 -12.35 3.41 -8.98
CA ALA A 210 -13.79 3.46 -9.22
C ALA A 210 -14.58 4.18 -8.12
N TYR A 211 -14.18 4.03 -6.86
CA TYR A 211 -14.85 4.54 -5.66
C TYR A 211 -13.82 4.93 -4.58
N PRO A 212 -13.08 6.04 -4.78
CA PRO A 212 -12.03 6.46 -3.84
C PRO A 212 -12.56 6.74 -2.42
N GLU A 213 -13.86 7.07 -2.29
CA GLU A 213 -14.48 7.33 -0.99
C GLU A 213 -14.58 6.06 -0.10
N LEU A 214 -14.58 4.87 -0.69
CA LEU A 214 -14.60 3.63 0.07
C LEU A 214 -13.25 3.37 0.74
N PHE A 215 -12.16 3.80 0.11
CA PHE A 215 -10.82 3.76 0.74
C PHE A 215 -10.69 4.79 1.85
N ALA A 216 -11.25 5.99 1.65
CA ALA A 216 -11.28 7.01 2.71
C ALA A 216 -11.91 6.48 3.99
N LYS A 217 -13.05 5.81 3.86
CA LYS A 217 -13.75 5.22 4.99
C LYS A 217 -12.93 4.16 5.74
N GLU A 218 -12.15 3.33 5.05
CA GLU A 218 -11.27 2.36 5.73
C GLU A 218 -10.01 3.03 6.30
N GLY A 219 -9.49 4.06 5.62
CA GLY A 219 -8.39 4.89 6.13
C GLY A 219 -8.74 5.63 7.42
N ASP A 220 -9.97 6.12 7.54
CA ASP A 220 -10.51 6.75 8.75
C ASP A 220 -10.56 5.80 9.96
N LYS A 221 -10.59 4.48 9.74
CA LYS A 221 -10.57 3.49 10.82
C LYS A 221 -9.17 3.27 11.37
N VAL A 222 -8.12 3.70 10.68
CA VAL A 222 -6.77 3.62 11.23
C VAL A 222 -6.62 4.74 12.26
N PRO A 223 -6.57 4.42 13.56
CA PRO A 223 -6.52 5.44 14.58
C PRO A 223 -5.25 6.27 14.39
N ALA A 224 -5.37 7.59 14.48
CA ALA A 224 -4.21 8.44 14.67
C ALA A 224 -3.42 7.91 15.88
N GLN A 225 -2.11 7.76 15.73
CA GLN A 225 -1.29 7.29 16.83
C GLN A 225 -1.29 8.35 17.94
N PRO A 226 -1.60 7.99 19.20
CA PRO A 226 -1.62 8.96 20.28
C PRO A 226 -0.26 9.62 20.42
N ARG A 227 -0.25 10.93 20.67
CA ARG A 227 0.97 11.66 21.01
C ARG A 227 1.50 11.16 22.33
N THR A 228 2.81 10.94 22.38
CA THR A 228 3.55 10.68 23.62
C THR A 228 4.65 11.71 23.75
N ALA A 229 5.15 11.91 24.97
CA ALA A 229 6.22 12.90 25.21
C ALA A 229 7.49 12.55 24.42
N GLU A 230 7.79 11.27 24.29
CA GLU A 230 8.93 10.74 23.56
C GLU A 230 8.81 11.04 22.06
N ARG A 231 7.66 10.70 21.44
CA ARG A 231 7.42 10.97 20.02
C ARG A 231 7.43 12.46 19.71
N ASP A 232 6.85 13.27 20.60
CA ASP A 232 6.85 14.72 20.46
C ASP A 232 8.29 15.27 20.53
N ALA A 233 9.15 14.73 21.39
CA ALA A 233 10.55 15.11 21.48
C ALA A 233 11.32 14.74 20.20
N ASP A 234 11.05 13.57 19.62
CA ASP A 234 11.65 13.13 18.35
C ASP A 234 11.24 14.05 17.18
N PHE A 235 9.97 14.43 17.11
CA PHE A 235 9.50 15.42 16.13
C PHE A 235 10.25 16.74 16.26
N ARG A 236 10.39 17.26 17.49
CA ARG A 236 11.11 18.52 17.73
C ARG A 236 12.59 18.44 17.39
N LYS A 237 13.24 17.30 17.63
CA LYS A 237 14.65 17.10 17.32
C LYS A 237 14.93 17.20 15.82
N GLY A 238 14.02 16.68 15.00
CA GLY A 238 14.14 16.71 13.53
C GLY A 238 13.54 17.94 12.85
N ALA A 239 12.77 18.76 13.58
CA ALA A 239 12.08 19.92 13.01
C ALA A 239 12.97 21.18 13.00
N PRO A 240 13.12 21.85 11.85
CA PRO A 240 13.80 23.14 11.81
C PRO A 240 12.93 24.23 12.47
N PRO A 241 13.51 25.38 12.88
CA PRO A 241 12.72 26.50 13.39
C PRO A 241 11.64 26.94 12.39
N LEU A 242 10.45 27.26 12.89
CA LEU A 242 9.33 27.70 12.05
C LEU A 242 9.70 28.91 11.18
N GLY A 243 9.28 28.89 9.93
CA GLY A 243 9.56 29.92 8.93
C GLY A 243 10.99 29.92 8.37
N SER A 244 11.86 29.02 8.84
CA SER A 244 13.25 28.92 8.33
C SER A 244 13.35 28.20 6.99
N VAL A 245 12.35 27.42 6.60
CA VAL A 245 12.30 26.69 5.33
C VAL A 245 11.31 27.36 4.39
N LYS A 246 11.73 27.59 3.15
CA LYS A 246 10.87 28.15 2.09
C LYS A 246 10.45 27.06 1.10
N LEU A 247 9.32 27.28 0.43
CA LEU A 247 8.89 26.45 -0.70
C LEU A 247 8.96 27.27 -1.99
N SER A 248 9.54 26.70 -3.04
CA SER A 248 9.38 27.24 -4.40
C SER A 248 7.92 27.14 -4.86
N ASP A 249 7.56 27.87 -5.93
CA ASP A 249 6.23 27.73 -6.54
C ASP A 249 5.96 26.30 -7.05
N ALA A 250 6.99 25.64 -7.59
CA ALA A 250 6.86 24.26 -8.08
C ALA A 250 6.65 23.26 -6.94
N ALA A 251 7.39 23.40 -5.83
CA ALA A 251 7.20 22.57 -4.65
C ALA A 251 5.82 22.80 -4.02
N LEU A 252 5.40 24.06 -3.90
CA LEU A 252 4.08 24.40 -3.38
C LEU A 252 2.96 23.77 -4.24
N ALA A 253 3.06 23.87 -5.56
CA ALA A 253 2.08 23.28 -6.48
C ALA A 253 2.02 21.74 -6.34
N LEU A 254 3.17 21.08 -6.21
CA LEU A 254 3.26 19.63 -5.98
C LEU A 254 2.58 19.24 -4.66
N ILE A 255 2.93 19.93 -3.56
CA ILE A 255 2.37 19.67 -2.22
C ILE A 255 0.87 19.90 -2.19
N GLN A 256 0.39 21.00 -2.80
CA GLN A 256 -1.04 21.28 -2.88
C GLN A 256 -1.78 20.21 -3.67
N SER A 257 -1.21 19.73 -4.78
CA SER A 257 -1.80 18.65 -5.56
C SER A 257 -1.87 17.34 -4.76
N PHE A 258 -0.76 16.97 -4.13
CA PHE A 258 -0.70 15.82 -3.23
C PHE A 258 -1.73 15.92 -2.10
N MET A 259 -1.82 17.05 -1.40
CA MET A 259 -2.77 17.22 -0.30
C MET A 259 -4.23 17.28 -0.76
N ARG A 260 -4.52 17.62 -2.02
CA ARG A 260 -5.87 17.44 -2.59
C ARG A 260 -6.21 15.96 -2.75
N GLU A 261 -5.25 15.14 -3.18
CA GLU A 261 -5.44 13.70 -3.30
C GLU A 261 -5.61 13.05 -1.92
N VAL A 262 -4.76 13.39 -0.95
CA VAL A 262 -4.88 12.93 0.44
C VAL A 262 -6.27 13.23 1.01
N ARG A 263 -6.74 14.48 0.87
CA ARG A 263 -8.09 14.86 1.35
C ARG A 263 -9.20 14.11 0.63
N ARG A 264 -9.05 13.82 -0.67
CA ARG A 264 -10.02 13.03 -1.43
C ARG A 264 -10.07 11.58 -0.97
N ALA A 265 -8.94 11.01 -0.60
CA ALA A 265 -8.81 9.57 -0.38
C ALA A 265 -8.80 9.13 1.08
N ALA A 266 -8.60 10.04 2.04
CA ALA A 266 -8.52 9.70 3.46
C ALA A 266 -9.33 10.63 4.36
N GLY A 267 -9.98 11.67 3.81
CA GLY A 267 -10.70 12.66 4.61
C GLY A 267 -9.82 13.35 5.68
N GLY A 268 -10.46 14.17 6.52
CA GLY A 268 -9.88 14.60 7.80
C GLY A 268 -8.82 15.71 7.80
N ASP A 269 -8.34 16.00 9.02
CA ASP A 269 -7.40 17.06 9.36
C ASP A 269 -5.95 16.54 9.25
N ARG A 270 -5.44 16.54 8.01
CA ARG A 270 -4.07 16.09 7.69
C ARG A 270 -3.21 17.25 7.24
N ILE A 271 -1.95 17.21 7.63
CA ILE A 271 -0.92 18.18 7.24
C ILE A 271 0.11 17.53 6.32
N ALA A 272 0.76 18.33 5.48
CA ALA A 272 1.84 17.85 4.65
C ALA A 272 3.08 17.53 5.49
N ALA A 273 3.92 16.61 5.01
CA ALA A 273 5.20 16.29 5.64
C ALA A 273 6.28 16.21 4.56
N ILE A 274 7.41 16.88 4.78
CA ILE A 274 8.61 16.71 3.95
C ILE A 274 9.75 16.22 4.83
N GLY A 275 10.28 15.04 4.50
CA GLY A 275 11.33 14.38 5.26
C GLY A 275 12.50 13.97 4.40
N TRP A 276 13.70 13.88 4.97
CA TRP A 276 14.83 13.20 4.33
C TRP A 276 14.73 11.68 4.56
N ALA A 277 14.97 10.91 3.51
CA ALA A 277 15.08 9.46 3.58
C ALA A 277 16.45 9.03 3.05
N HIS A 278 17.18 8.21 3.82
CA HIS A 278 18.49 7.66 3.42
C HIS A 278 18.40 6.65 2.29
N GLU A 279 17.33 5.88 2.27
CA GLU A 279 17.06 4.93 1.20
C GLU A 279 15.57 4.95 0.87
N GLN A 280 15.29 5.15 -0.41
CA GLN A 280 13.96 5.01 -0.97
C GLN A 280 13.98 3.84 -1.94
N LYS A 281 13.02 2.93 -1.80
CA LYS A 281 12.80 1.85 -2.78
C LYS A 281 11.40 1.93 -3.31
N SER A 282 11.22 1.78 -4.62
CA SER A 282 9.92 1.76 -5.28
C SER A 282 9.59 0.38 -5.86
N LYS A 283 8.36 -0.11 -5.70
CA LYS A 283 7.88 -1.29 -6.42
C LYS A 283 6.57 -0.99 -7.15
N GLY A 284 6.52 -1.21 -8.45
CA GLY A 284 5.32 -1.06 -9.27
C GLY A 284 4.54 -2.38 -9.44
N PRO A 285 3.30 -2.31 -9.97
CA PRO A 285 2.49 -3.49 -10.24
C PRO A 285 3.22 -4.47 -11.17
N GLY A 286 3.36 -5.72 -10.72
CA GLY A 286 4.01 -6.78 -11.51
C GLY A 286 5.53 -6.73 -11.54
N ASP A 287 6.18 -5.75 -10.90
CA ASP A 287 7.64 -5.71 -10.85
C ASP A 287 8.18 -6.92 -10.06
N ALA A 288 9.28 -7.49 -10.56
CA ALA A 288 9.90 -8.68 -9.99
C ALA A 288 10.74 -8.35 -8.73
N ALA A 289 11.27 -7.14 -8.65
CA ALA A 289 12.13 -6.68 -7.57
C ALA A 289 11.87 -5.20 -7.26
N TRP A 290 12.28 -4.80 -6.07
CA TRP A 290 12.34 -3.41 -5.65
C TRP A 290 13.35 -2.62 -6.48
N SER A 291 12.98 -1.42 -6.90
CA SER A 291 13.89 -0.48 -7.56
C SER A 291 14.41 0.53 -6.53
N SER A 292 15.72 0.57 -6.30
CA SER A 292 16.30 1.60 -5.45
C SER A 292 16.23 2.97 -6.14
N GLN A 293 15.79 3.97 -5.38
CA GLN A 293 15.72 5.38 -5.76
C GLN A 293 16.82 6.22 -5.08
N GLY A 294 17.62 5.60 -4.20
CA GLY A 294 18.65 6.25 -3.39
C GLY A 294 18.10 7.12 -2.26
N ALA A 295 18.97 7.92 -1.67
CA ALA A 295 18.59 8.92 -0.67
C ALA A 295 17.86 10.12 -1.31
N GLY A 296 16.96 10.77 -0.57
CA GLY A 296 16.29 11.95 -1.07
C GLY A 296 15.17 12.47 -0.17
N TRP A 297 14.63 13.63 -0.56
CA TRP A 297 13.46 14.22 0.08
C TRP A 297 12.17 13.53 -0.35
N ILE A 298 11.34 13.20 0.62
CA ILE A 298 10.05 12.55 0.43
C ILE A 298 8.90 13.50 0.81
N LEU A 299 7.76 13.30 0.16
CA LEU A 299 6.51 13.96 0.49
C LEU A 299 5.54 12.94 1.10
N GLY A 300 4.97 13.27 2.25
CA GLY A 300 3.99 12.46 2.95
C GLY A 300 2.92 13.32 3.63
N ALA A 301 2.10 12.69 4.46
CA ALA A 301 1.10 13.36 5.27
C ALA A 301 0.96 12.70 6.64
N TYR A 302 0.75 13.51 7.68
CA TYR A 302 0.40 13.05 9.03
C TYR A 302 -1.01 13.50 9.39
N TRP A 303 -1.64 12.79 10.33
CA TRP A 303 -2.78 13.38 11.03
C TRP A 303 -2.29 14.56 11.87
N LYS A 304 -3.02 15.67 11.86
CA LYS A 304 -2.63 16.85 12.65
C LYS A 304 -2.50 16.53 14.14
N SER A 305 -3.34 15.62 14.63
CA SER A 305 -3.31 15.13 16.02
C SER A 305 -2.07 14.33 16.39
N GLU A 306 -1.28 13.85 15.41
CA GLU A 306 -0.05 13.08 15.64
C GLU A 306 1.19 13.95 15.78
N VAL A 307 1.09 15.23 15.39
CA VAL A 307 2.23 16.14 15.30
C VAL A 307 2.12 17.22 16.37
N PRO A 308 3.19 17.54 17.11
CA PRO A 308 3.18 18.65 18.04
C PRO A 308 2.85 19.96 17.32
N PRO A 309 1.90 20.78 17.81
CA PRO A 309 1.48 21.99 17.11
C PRO A 309 2.62 23.01 16.95
N ASP A 310 3.62 22.97 17.84
CA ASP A 310 4.78 23.85 17.84
C ASP A 310 5.81 23.53 16.75
N VAL A 311 5.69 22.40 16.04
CA VAL A 311 6.53 22.06 14.88
C VAL A 311 5.80 22.13 13.54
N ILE A 312 4.51 22.48 13.55
CA ILE A 312 3.71 22.64 12.33
C ILE A 312 3.94 24.05 11.79
N ASP A 313 4.57 24.14 10.63
CA ASP A 313 4.78 25.40 9.92
C ASP A 313 3.60 25.70 8.98
N THR A 314 3.40 26.97 8.65
CA THR A 314 2.42 27.42 7.66
C THR A 314 3.12 28.17 6.54
N VAL A 315 3.35 27.49 5.43
CA VAL A 315 3.98 28.10 4.25
C VAL A 315 2.92 28.38 3.20
N ARG A 316 2.61 29.67 3.01
CA ARG A 316 1.63 30.15 2.01
C ARG A 316 0.27 29.43 2.09
N GLY A 317 -0.21 29.22 3.32
CA GLY A 317 -1.51 28.61 3.61
C GLY A 317 -1.52 27.08 3.57
N VAL A 318 -0.36 26.42 3.42
CA VAL A 318 -0.21 24.98 3.60
C VAL A 318 0.40 24.71 4.98
N GLU A 319 -0.31 23.94 5.80
CA GLU A 319 0.24 23.37 7.04
C GLU A 319 1.17 22.22 6.70
N ILE A 320 2.41 22.30 7.17
CA ILE A 320 3.48 21.37 6.81
C ILE A 320 4.44 21.17 7.97
N VAL A 321 4.92 19.94 8.14
CA VAL A 321 6.08 19.63 9.00
C VAL A 321 7.28 19.28 8.13
N PHE A 322 8.44 19.82 8.47
CA PHE A 322 9.72 19.46 7.86
C PHE A 322 10.53 18.63 8.86
N SER A 323 11.20 17.58 8.37
CA SER A 323 12.05 16.75 9.23
C SER A 323 13.34 16.32 8.55
N ALA A 324 14.47 16.49 9.23
CA ALA A 324 15.76 15.93 8.81
C ALA A 324 16.60 15.53 10.02
N GLU A 325 17.52 14.58 9.84
CA GLU A 325 18.49 14.24 10.88
C GLU A 325 19.50 15.39 11.11
N ASP A 326 19.91 16.04 10.02
CA ASP A 326 20.73 17.25 10.04
C ASP A 326 19.88 18.46 9.64
N LEU A 327 19.57 19.30 10.63
CA LEU A 327 18.77 20.52 10.43
C LEU A 327 19.46 21.52 9.49
N SER A 328 20.79 21.49 9.38
CA SER A 328 21.51 22.41 8.47
C SER A 328 21.16 22.18 7.00
N ALA A 329 20.63 21.00 6.66
CA ALA A 329 20.10 20.67 5.33
C ALA A 329 18.78 21.40 5.01
N LEU A 330 18.12 21.99 6.01
CA LEU A 330 16.82 22.66 5.86
C LEU A 330 16.87 24.15 6.25
N VAL A 331 17.57 24.50 7.33
CA VAL A 331 17.52 25.85 7.91
C VAL A 331 17.99 26.90 6.90
N GLY A 332 17.13 27.86 6.61
CA GLY A 332 17.38 28.96 5.68
C GLY A 332 17.26 28.56 4.20
N LYS A 333 16.94 27.30 3.90
CA LYS A 333 16.92 26.76 2.55
C LYS A 333 15.54 26.83 1.91
N THR A 334 15.50 26.63 0.60
CA THR A 334 14.27 26.50 -0.17
C THR A 334 14.12 25.05 -0.68
N ILE A 335 12.99 24.42 -0.40
CA ILE A 335 12.60 23.17 -1.06
C ILE A 335 12.00 23.50 -2.43
N ASP A 336 12.53 22.86 -3.45
CA ASP A 336 12.07 22.96 -4.83
C ASP A 336 11.66 21.57 -5.36
N ALA A 337 10.96 21.53 -6.49
CA ALA A 337 10.43 20.32 -7.06
C ALA A 337 10.64 20.25 -8.57
N THR A 338 10.99 19.06 -9.04
CA THR A 338 10.83 18.65 -10.44
C THR A 338 9.56 17.83 -10.60
N LYS A 339 9.24 17.40 -11.83
CA LYS A 339 8.15 16.45 -12.08
C LYS A 339 8.30 15.11 -11.33
N GLN A 340 9.50 14.79 -10.83
CA GLN A 340 9.81 13.46 -10.30
C GLN A 340 10.31 13.47 -8.86
N LYS A 341 10.91 14.56 -8.37
CA LYS A 341 11.62 14.58 -7.07
C LYS A 341 11.60 15.96 -6.41
N LEU A 342 11.60 15.96 -5.08
CA LEU A 342 11.89 17.12 -4.23
C LEU A 342 13.41 17.25 -4.04
N PHE A 343 13.90 18.49 -3.94
CA PHE A 343 15.30 18.79 -3.67
C PHE A 343 15.45 20.12 -2.92
N VAL A 344 16.59 20.32 -2.26
CA VAL A 344 16.93 21.56 -1.55
C VAL A 344 17.78 22.45 -2.46
N ARG A 345 17.54 23.76 -2.39
CA ARG A 345 18.42 24.80 -2.92
C ARG A 345 18.65 25.90 -1.88
N ASP A 346 19.73 26.64 -2.05
CA ASP A 346 20.06 27.81 -1.23
C ASP A 346 19.07 28.96 -1.40
#